data_AF-A0A6I2UW81-F1
#
_entry.id   AF-A0A6I2UW81-F1
#
_cell.length_a   1.000
_cell.length_b   1.000
_cell.length_c   1.000
_cell.angle_alpha   90.00
_cell.angle_beta   90.00
_cell.angle_gamma   90.00
#
_symmetry.space_group_name_H-M   'P 1'
#
loop_
_entity.id
_entity.type
_entity.pdbx_description
1 polymer ?
#
loop_
_entity_poly.entity_id
_entity_poly.type
_entity_poly.pdbx_seq_one_letter_code
_entity_poly.pdbx_strand_id
1 'polypeptide(L)' 'STVKYESVCGEVESTKSVSEIYAPISGKIVKINSELESSPEKINTDPYGSGWIAEIEISPDFDLTALLSAADYQKITA' A
#
# COMPACT_ATOMS: atom_id res chain seq x y z
N SER A 1 -6.04 11.23 9.32
CA SER A 1 -5.10 10.28 8.71
C SER A 1 -5.24 8.85 9.27
N THR A 2 -6.37 8.48 9.88
CA THR A 2 -6.68 7.09 10.22
C THR A 2 -7.27 6.37 9.00
N VAL A 3 -6.85 5.13 8.76
CA VAL A 3 -7.37 4.24 7.71
C VAL A 3 -7.93 2.97 8.34
N LYS A 4 -8.88 2.34 7.66
CA LYS A 4 -9.46 1.06 8.08
C LYS A 4 -9.05 -0.03 7.10
N TYR A 5 -8.83 -1.24 7.60
CA TYR A 5 -8.63 -2.42 6.77
C TYR A 5 -9.68 -2.52 5.65
N GLU A 6 -9.22 -2.80 4.42
CA GLU A 6 -10.04 -2.90 3.20
C GLU A 6 -10.81 -1.62 2.81
N SER A 7 -10.49 -0.47 3.41
CA SER A 7 -10.99 0.83 2.92
C SER A 7 -10.04 1.44 1.90
N VAL A 8 -10.59 2.12 0.90
CA VAL A 8 -9.81 2.90 -0.07
C VAL A 8 -9.08 4.02 0.69
N CYS A 9 -7.76 4.10 0.51
CA CYS A 9 -6.91 5.10 1.15
C CYS A 9 -6.08 5.94 0.16
N GLY A 10 -6.18 5.64 -1.14
CA GLY A 10 -5.52 6.38 -2.21
C GLY A 10 -5.80 5.74 -3.56
N GLU A 11 -5.13 6.23 -4.60
CA GLU A 11 -5.22 5.71 -5.96
C GLU A 11 -3.87 5.81 -6.66
N VAL A 12 -3.63 4.91 -7.62
CA VAL A 12 -2.52 4.97 -8.57
C VAL A 12 -3.10 5.17 -9.95
N GLU A 13 -2.68 6.24 -10.62
CA GLU A 13 -3.08 6.54 -11.99
C GLU A 13 -1.92 6.32 -12.97
N SER A 14 -2.26 5.72 -14.10
CA SER A 14 -1.41 5.65 -15.28
C SER A 14 -2.14 6.26 -16.47
N THR A 15 -1.47 6.36 -17.62
CA THR A 15 -2.10 6.83 -18.86
C THR A 15 -3.19 5.89 -19.41
N LYS A 16 -3.34 4.68 -18.84
CA LYS A 16 -4.30 3.65 -19.31
C LYS A 16 -5.39 3.32 -18.30
N SER A 17 -5.13 3.51 -17.02
CA SER A 17 -6.03 3.06 -15.95
C SER A 17 -5.76 3.80 -14.65
N VAL A 18 -6.82 3.91 -13.85
CA VAL A 18 -6.77 4.29 -12.45
C VAL A 18 -7.07 3.05 -11.62
N SER A 19 -6.37 2.86 -10.51
CA SER A 19 -6.58 1.75 -9.58
C SER A 19 -6.59 2.26 -8.16
N GLU A 20 -7.60 1.86 -7.39
CA GLU A 20 -7.71 2.20 -5.97
C GLU A 20 -6.65 1.42 -5.17
N ILE A 21 -6.09 2.09 -4.17
CA ILE A 21 -5.25 1.48 -3.14
C ILE A 21 -6.11 1.27 -1.90
N TYR A 22 -6.20 0.01 -1.49
CA TYR A 22 -6.89 -0.39 -0.27
C TYR A 22 -5.89 -0.49 0.89
N ALA A 23 -6.27 0.02 2.05
CA ALA A 23 -5.43 -0.04 3.24
C ALA A 23 -5.29 -1.51 3.69
N PRO A 24 -4.06 -2.04 3.80
CA PRO A 24 -3.83 -3.43 4.18
C PRO A 24 -4.05 -3.67 5.68
N ILE A 25 -4.13 -2.61 6.49
CA ILE A 25 -4.33 -2.68 7.93
C ILE A 25 -5.19 -1.50 8.41
N SER A 26 -5.83 -1.65 9.57
CA SER A 26 -6.38 -0.50 10.31
C SER A 26 -5.27 0.19 11.09
N GLY A 27 -5.21 1.52 11.04
CA GLY A 27 -4.13 2.27 11.69
C GLY A 27 -4.10 3.74 11.31
N LYS A 28 -2.96 4.39 11.55
CA LYS A 28 -2.73 5.81 11.24
C LYS A 28 -1.60 5.96 10.24
N ILE A 29 -1.84 6.67 9.14
CA ILE A 29 -0.77 7.08 8.23
C ILE A 29 0.14 8.06 8.98
N VAL A 30 1.41 7.69 9.13
CA VAL A 30 2.43 8.51 9.80
C VAL A 30 3.39 9.16 8.81
N LYS A 31 3.49 8.63 7.58
CA LYS A 31 4.36 9.16 6.53
C LYS A 31 3.80 8.82 5.15
N ILE A 32 4.04 9.72 4.19
CA ILE A 32 3.71 9.54 2.78
C ILE A 32 4.99 9.80 1.98
N ASN A 33 5.21 9.05 0.90
CA ASN A 33 6.36 9.24 0.04
C ASN A 33 6.14 10.40 -0.94
N SER A 34 6.52 11.60 -0.54
CA SER A 34 6.41 12.80 -1.39
C SER A 34 7.29 12.72 -2.65
N GLU A 35 8.27 11.81 -2.73
CA GLU A 35 9.08 11.66 -3.94
C GLU A 35 8.25 11.18 -5.14
N LEU A 36 7.19 10.41 -4.89
CA LEU A 36 6.31 9.89 -5.95
C LEU A 36 5.51 10.98 -6.67
N GLU A 37 5.36 12.17 -6.07
CA GLU A 37 4.74 13.32 -6.76
C GLU A 37 5.61 13.80 -7.93
N SER A 38 6.92 13.72 -7.78
CA SER A 38 7.90 14.14 -8.79
C SER A 38 8.50 13.00 -9.61
N SER A 39 8.42 11.77 -9.11
CA SER A 39 9.01 10.57 -9.71
C SER A 39 8.09 9.36 -9.56
N PRO A 40 6.86 9.40 -10.12
CA PRO A 40 5.87 8.33 -9.97
C PRO A 40 6.35 7.00 -10.57
N GLU A 41 7.26 7.00 -11.54
CA GLU A 41 7.83 5.81 -12.17
C GLU A 41 8.60 4.88 -11.22
N LYS A 42 8.99 5.38 -10.04
CA LYS A 42 9.63 4.58 -8.99
C LYS A 42 8.74 3.43 -8.52
N ILE A 43 7.41 3.62 -8.52
CA ILE A 43 6.47 2.55 -8.16
C ILE A 43 6.59 1.34 -9.10
N ASN A 44 6.98 1.57 -10.35
CA ASN A 44 7.13 0.50 -11.35
C ASN A 44 8.53 -0.11 -11.34
N THR A 45 9.56 0.68 -11.06
CA THR A 45 10.96 0.27 -11.18
C THR A 45 11.54 -0.29 -9.89
N ASP A 46 11.08 0.19 -8.74
CA ASP A 46 11.55 -0.23 -7.41
C ASP A 46 10.38 -0.24 -6.38
N PRO A 47 9.35 -1.09 -6.58
CA PRO A 47 8.10 -1.07 -5.80
C PRO A 47 8.29 -1.34 -4.31
N TYR A 48 9.33 -2.09 -3.94
CA TYR A 48 9.63 -2.46 -2.55
C TYR A 48 10.72 -1.60 -1.91
N GLY A 49 11.46 -0.81 -2.69
CA GLY A 49 12.44 0.15 -2.22
C GLY A 49 11.87 1.56 -2.26
N SER A 50 12.35 2.36 -3.22
CA SER A 50 12.04 3.79 -3.36
C SER A 50 10.59 4.07 -3.77
N GLY A 51 9.87 3.05 -4.24
CA GLY A 51 8.48 3.12 -4.69
C GLY A 51 7.41 2.95 -3.60
N TRP A 52 7.80 2.89 -2.31
CA TRP A 52 6.83 2.79 -1.20
C TRP A 52 5.85 3.98 -1.20
N ILE A 53 4.61 3.77 -0.76
CA ILE A 53 3.54 4.78 -0.86
C ILE A 53 3.35 5.51 0.48
N ALA A 54 3.11 4.75 1.55
CA ALA A 54 2.82 5.29 2.88
C ALA A 54 3.34 4.34 3.97
N GLU A 55 3.70 4.91 5.12
CA GLU A 55 3.96 4.17 6.35
C GLU A 55 2.74 4.31 7.28
N ILE A 56 2.24 3.18 7.78
CA ILE A 56 1.06 3.13 8.65
C ILE A 56 1.47 2.59 10.02
N GLU A 57 1.22 3.36 11.06
CA GLU A 57 1.26 2.90 12.45
C GLU A 57 0.04 2.01 12.69
N ILE A 58 0.28 0.73 12.97
CA ILE A 58 -0.76 -0.28 13.15
C ILE A 58 -1.63 0.00 14.38
N SER A 59 -2.94 -0.20 14.25
CA SER A 59 -3.84 -0.16 15.39
C SER A 59 -3.55 -1.33 16.35
N PRO A 60 -3.52 -1.13 17.68
CA PRO A 60 -3.17 -2.19 18.65
C PRO A 60 -4.08 -3.43 18.62
N ASP A 61 -5.28 -3.29 18.09
CA ASP A 61 -6.32 -4.31 17.98
C ASP A 61 -6.38 -4.97 16.58
N PHE A 62 -5.48 -4.61 15.65
CA PHE A 62 -5.48 -5.20 14.31
C PHE A 62 -4.86 -6.59 14.31
N ASP A 63 -5.59 -7.57 13.77
CA ASP A 63 -5.12 -8.94 13.60
C ASP A 63 -4.28 -9.10 12.33
N LEU A 64 -2.96 -9.23 12.51
CA LEU A 64 -2.01 -9.43 11.41
C LEU A 64 -2.15 -10.79 10.71
N THR A 65 -2.84 -11.76 11.30
CA THR A 65 -3.05 -13.08 10.68
C THR A 65 -4.02 -13.02 9.49
N ALA A 66 -4.74 -11.90 9.31
CA ALA A 66 -5.52 -11.63 8.12
C ALA A 66 -4.66 -11.41 6.86
N LEU A 67 -3.35 -11.15 7.01
CA LEU A 67 -2.44 -10.90 5.89
C LEU A 67 -1.85 -12.19 5.34
N LEU A 68 -1.52 -12.16 4.05
CA LEU A 68 -0.87 -13.27 3.37
C LEU A 68 0.64 -13.29 3.67
N SER A 69 1.18 -14.50 3.88
CA SER A 69 2.62 -14.72 3.78
C SER A 69 3.08 -14.58 2.32
N ALA A 70 4.38 -14.37 2.10
CA ALA A 70 4.94 -14.35 0.75
C ALA A 70 4.64 -15.64 -0.04
N ALA A 71 4.68 -16.80 0.65
CA ALA A 71 4.38 -18.09 0.05
C ALA A 71 2.89 -18.23 -0.32
N ASP A 72 1.98 -17.67 0.49
CA ASP A 72 0.54 -17.72 0.19
C ASP A 72 0.16 -16.75 -0.93
N TYR A 73 0.78 -15.57 -0.98
CA TYR A 73 0.60 -14.64 -2.08
C TYR A 73 1.08 -15.23 -3.42
N GLN A 74 2.24 -15.90 -3.43
CA GLN A 74 2.74 -16.55 -4.63
C GLN A 74 1.77 -17.60 -5.20
N LYS A 75 1.00 -18.31 -4.36
CA LYS A 75 0.02 -19.31 -4.82
C LYS A 75 -1.15 -18.72 -5.61
N ILE A 76 -1.47 -17.43 -5.42
CA ILE A 76 -2.60 -16.77 -6.10
C ILE A 76 -2.18 -15.90 -7.28
N THR A 77 -0.88 -15.67 -7.46
CA THR A 77 -0.33 -14.82 -8.54
C THR A 77 0.55 -15.57 -9.54
N ALA A 78 0.91 -16.83 -9.26
CA ALA A 78 1.73 -17.66 -10.13
C ALA A 78 0.92 -18.43 -11.19
#